data_AF-A0A3B9RW48-F1
#
_entry.id   AF-A0A3B9RW48-F1
#
_cell.length_a   1.000
_cell.length_b   1.000
_cell.length_c   1.000
_cell.angle_alpha   90.00
_cell.angle_beta   90.00
_cell.angle_gamma   90.00
#
_symmetry.space_group_name_H-M   'P 1'
#
loop_
_entity.id
_entity.type
_entity.pdbx_description
1 polymer ?
#
loop_
_entity_poly.entity_id
_entity_poly.type
_entity_poly.pdbx_seq_one_letter_code
_entity_poly.pdbx_strand_id
1 'polypeptide(L)'
;GFSDILSHPNITIGYAWMCLKAGVPEHACYQLNQALTRASTPYFKAHLFLHLLMMRFFSHQYDTVAHMAFPDLNPLTLDEKTTLYFLAAYSATLSRHLTKASDFFAQCQINQDTAITDESSLYRLNLYALFSVLQGHTDVAFQLEFKIKDYIATHHIQTTGLRYVNFINIARLYKKTKEYTQSLHYYQQAYQEIGHGGFSTSDHIYYAMNLGSLFEASKNIEAALNYWLKAAMHWLACDNPYALSWRPRLILCQETIQDIEKPLCLKKVSYFFSQKIKALYRQCGYKPVPDTTKSYYFVEDDAHITKKNCYIRQNMVIYTADSGLPLTSYHHLPESQALAGLVRFYLDMSFTFTQTDNTLIVDTYLNQQEITQITTAQKHAVSMQCAQVWFNELQPILCKQPIELALSPTVMAMQHTDAGLQVTFNRSFLNHTFSNADEIAILVQLDQSNIALTASHLAALPTLLQKRVVRINLTTS
;
A
#
# COMPACT_ATOMS: atom_id res chain seq x y z
N GLY A 1 -10.55 43.34 1.77
CA GLY A 1 -11.58 42.55 2.47
C GLY A 1 -10.98 41.33 3.12
N PHE A 2 -10.75 40.24 2.38
CA PHE A 2 -10.12 39.02 2.91
C PHE A 2 -8.60 39.15 3.18
N SER A 3 -7.90 40.09 2.52
CA SER A 3 -6.45 40.27 2.70
C SER A 3 -6.04 40.76 4.09
N ASP A 4 -6.88 41.54 4.77
CA ASP A 4 -6.55 42.14 6.07
C ASP A 4 -6.78 41.19 7.24
N ILE A 5 -7.68 40.21 7.09
CA ILE A 5 -7.96 39.18 8.11
C ILE A 5 -6.81 38.16 8.20
N LEU A 6 -6.11 37.91 7.08
CA LEU A 6 -4.91 37.05 7.03
C LEU A 6 -3.64 37.75 7.55
N SER A 7 -3.75 38.95 8.12
CA SER A 7 -2.61 39.63 8.75
C SER A 7 -2.23 39.02 10.10
N HIS A 8 -3.15 38.31 10.76
CA HIS A 8 -2.88 37.66 12.05
C HIS A 8 -2.26 36.27 11.84
N PRO A 9 -1.04 35.99 12.36
CA PRO A 9 -0.31 34.74 12.10
C PRO A 9 -1.11 33.45 12.37
N ASN A 10 -1.85 33.41 13.47
CA ASN A 10 -2.66 32.23 13.84
C ASN A 10 -3.79 31.92 12.84
N ILE A 11 -4.42 32.96 12.25
CA ILE A 11 -5.48 32.76 11.25
C ILE A 11 -4.88 32.18 9.98
N THR A 12 -3.72 32.70 9.55
CA THR A 12 -3.00 32.19 8.38
C THR A 12 -2.54 30.75 8.58
N ILE A 13 -2.04 30.41 9.77
CA ILE A 13 -1.68 29.03 10.13
C ILE A 13 -2.91 28.12 10.04
N GLY A 14 -4.04 28.50 10.67
CA GLY A 14 -5.27 27.72 10.63
C GLY A 14 -5.78 27.50 9.20
N TYR A 15 -5.79 28.55 8.38
CA TYR A 15 -6.18 28.48 6.97
C TYR A 15 -5.23 27.58 6.15
N ALA A 16 -3.92 27.67 6.36
CA ALA A 16 -2.95 26.80 5.70
C ALA A 16 -3.18 25.31 6.01
N TRP A 17 -3.49 24.97 7.26
CA TRP A 17 -3.86 23.59 7.62
C TRP A 17 -5.17 23.13 6.95
N MET A 18 -6.16 24.02 6.80
CA MET A 18 -7.38 23.72 6.04
C MET A 18 -7.07 23.44 4.56
N CYS A 19 -6.22 24.26 3.95
CA CYS A 19 -5.77 24.07 2.57
C CYS A 19 -5.05 22.73 2.37
N LEU A 20 -4.15 22.34 3.28
CA LEU A 20 -3.49 21.03 3.24
C LEU A 20 -4.51 19.89 3.31
N LYS A 21 -5.47 19.95 4.24
CA LYS A 21 -6.54 18.94 4.35
C LYS A 21 -7.45 18.87 3.12
N ALA A 22 -7.64 20.00 2.43
CA ALA A 22 -8.39 20.09 1.20
C ALA A 22 -7.59 19.67 -0.05
N GLY A 23 -6.33 19.26 0.09
CA GLY A 23 -5.49 18.81 -1.03
C GLY A 23 -4.92 19.94 -1.89
N VAL A 24 -4.79 21.16 -1.34
CA VAL A 24 -4.19 22.33 -2.03
C VAL A 24 -2.98 22.89 -1.26
N PRO A 25 -1.93 22.08 -1.03
CA PRO A 25 -0.79 22.45 -0.20
C PRO A 25 0.06 23.60 -0.77
N GLU A 26 0.06 23.80 -2.09
CA GLU A 26 0.80 24.89 -2.75
C GLU A 26 0.26 26.24 -2.29
N HIS A 27 -1.07 26.37 -2.19
CA HIS A 27 -1.71 27.57 -1.68
C HIS A 27 -1.37 27.79 -0.20
N ALA A 28 -1.41 26.73 0.61
CA ALA A 28 -1.03 26.80 2.03
C ALA A 28 0.41 27.32 2.20
N CYS A 29 1.36 26.76 1.45
CA CYS A 29 2.76 27.16 1.49
C CYS A 29 2.97 28.60 1.00
N TYR A 30 2.26 28.99 -0.07
CA TYR A 30 2.31 30.37 -0.58
C TYR A 30 1.87 31.39 0.47
N GLN A 31 0.74 31.16 1.14
CA GLN A 31 0.22 32.07 2.17
C GLN A 31 1.17 32.18 3.37
N LEU A 32 1.72 31.05 3.84
CA LEU A 32 2.69 31.05 4.94
C LEU A 32 4.00 31.75 4.56
N ASN A 33 4.51 31.58 3.33
CA ASN A 33 5.67 32.33 2.86
C ASN A 33 5.40 33.84 2.87
N GLN A 34 4.24 34.27 2.35
CA GLN A 34 3.87 35.68 2.34
C GLN A 34 3.77 36.25 3.76
N ALA A 35 3.15 35.53 4.69
CA ALA A 35 3.09 35.93 6.10
C ALA A 35 4.49 35.99 6.72
N LEU A 36 5.36 35.02 6.45
CA LEU A 36 6.72 34.96 6.97
C LEU A 36 7.56 36.16 6.52
N THR A 37 7.43 36.61 5.26
CA THR A 37 8.13 37.80 4.76
C THR A 37 7.67 39.11 5.41
N ARG A 38 6.41 39.17 5.86
CA ARG A 38 5.81 40.35 6.49
C ARG A 38 5.93 40.36 8.01
N ALA A 39 6.20 39.21 8.63
CA ALA A 39 6.30 39.08 10.07
C ALA A 39 7.44 39.96 10.62
N SER A 40 7.12 40.83 11.58
CA SER A 40 8.07 41.79 12.15
C SER A 40 8.81 41.24 13.38
N THR A 41 8.22 40.29 14.11
CA THR A 41 8.80 39.77 15.36
C THR A 41 9.51 38.41 15.14
N PRO A 42 10.63 38.15 15.82
CA PRO A 42 11.29 36.84 15.78
C PRO A 42 10.35 35.70 16.19
N TYR A 43 9.49 35.92 17.19
CA TYR A 43 8.50 34.95 17.64
C TYR A 43 7.57 34.50 16.50
N PHE A 44 6.93 35.43 15.80
CA PHE A 44 6.03 35.06 14.70
C PHE A 44 6.78 34.46 13.52
N LYS A 45 8.00 34.93 13.22
CA LYS A 45 8.82 34.32 12.17
C LYS A 45 9.11 32.84 12.46
N ALA A 46 9.50 32.52 13.69
CA ALA A 46 9.84 31.16 14.07
C ALA A 46 8.62 30.22 14.01
N HIS A 47 7.46 30.64 14.51
CA HIS A 47 6.22 29.83 14.45
C HIS A 47 5.66 29.70 13.03
N LEU A 48 5.66 30.77 12.22
CA LEU A 48 5.26 30.68 10.81
C LEU A 48 6.19 29.75 10.02
N PHE A 49 7.50 29.81 10.31
CA PHE A 49 8.48 28.90 9.71
C PHE A 49 8.25 27.44 10.11
N LEU A 50 7.99 27.16 11.39
CA LEU A 50 7.62 25.83 11.89
C LEU A 50 6.47 25.24 11.08
N HIS A 51 5.36 25.98 10.97
CA HIS A 51 4.20 25.50 10.24
C HIS A 51 4.44 25.39 8.74
N LEU A 52 5.18 26.33 8.13
CA LEU A 52 5.56 26.23 6.72
C LEU A 52 6.38 24.97 6.45
N LEU A 53 7.35 24.67 7.30
CA LEU A 53 8.19 23.48 7.16
C LEU A 53 7.37 22.21 7.32
N MET A 54 6.44 22.17 8.28
CA MET A 54 5.46 21.07 8.42
C MET A 54 4.57 20.92 7.17
N MET A 55 4.03 22.02 6.63
CA MET A 55 3.21 21.98 5.40
C MET A 55 3.99 21.37 4.22
N ARG A 56 5.22 21.83 4.02
CA ARG A 56 6.10 21.33 2.96
C ARG A 56 6.45 19.86 3.18
N PHE A 57 6.73 19.47 4.42
CA PHE A 57 6.99 18.08 4.77
C PHE A 57 5.80 17.16 4.46
N PHE A 58 4.60 17.53 4.91
CA PHE A 58 3.38 16.73 4.68
C PHE A 58 2.89 16.75 3.23
N SER A 59 3.32 17.74 2.43
CA SER A 59 3.10 17.77 0.98
C SER A 59 4.27 17.22 0.18
N HIS A 60 5.15 16.45 0.83
CA HIS A 60 6.25 15.72 0.20
C HIS A 60 7.34 16.58 -0.48
N GLN A 61 7.41 17.87 -0.15
CA GLN A 61 8.43 18.80 -0.66
C GLN A 61 9.77 18.68 0.08
N TYR A 62 10.26 17.43 0.19
CA TYR A 62 11.41 17.08 1.03
C TYR A 62 12.70 17.78 0.61
N ASP A 63 12.97 17.88 -0.69
CA ASP A 63 14.20 18.54 -1.14
C ASP A 63 14.20 20.04 -0.78
N THR A 64 13.04 20.70 -0.90
CA THR A 64 12.87 22.09 -0.45
C THR A 64 13.13 22.20 1.04
N VAL A 65 12.50 21.36 1.87
CA VAL A 65 12.68 21.36 3.34
C VAL A 65 14.15 21.20 3.73
N ALA A 66 14.89 20.31 3.05
CA ALA A 66 16.31 20.06 3.31
C ALA A 66 17.23 21.26 3.01
N HIS A 67 16.75 22.26 2.26
CA HIS A 67 17.50 23.44 1.83
C HIS A 67 17.04 24.74 2.49
N MET A 68 15.95 24.72 3.25
CA MET A 68 15.45 25.95 3.89
C MET A 68 16.46 26.48 4.91
N ALA A 69 16.73 27.78 4.85
CA ALA A 69 17.49 28.49 5.88
C ALA A 69 16.61 28.69 7.12
N PHE A 70 17.12 28.31 8.29
CA PHE A 70 16.38 28.43 9.54
C PHE A 70 16.48 29.87 10.06
N PRO A 71 15.37 30.49 10.50
CA PRO A 71 15.42 31.78 11.17
C PRO A 71 15.99 31.61 12.59
N ASP A 72 16.05 32.71 13.37
CA ASP A 72 16.28 32.60 14.81
C ASP A 72 15.17 31.74 15.46
N LEU A 73 15.56 30.57 15.93
CA LEU A 73 14.66 29.62 16.57
C LEU A 73 14.55 29.83 18.08
N ASN A 74 15.31 30.75 18.68
CA ASN A 74 15.26 31.01 20.13
C ASN A 74 13.83 31.13 20.70
N PRO A 75 12.87 31.75 20.01
CA PRO A 75 11.49 31.85 20.50
C PRO A 75 10.73 30.52 20.65
N LEU A 76 11.18 29.45 19.98
CA LEU A 76 10.56 28.13 20.05
C LEU A 76 11.01 27.34 21.27
N THR A 77 10.13 26.47 21.74
CA THR A 77 10.45 25.48 22.77
C THR A 77 11.47 24.46 22.27
N LEU A 78 12.08 23.72 23.21
CA LEU A 78 13.04 22.67 22.87
C LEU A 78 12.40 21.56 22.00
N ASP A 79 11.17 21.18 22.29
CA ASP A 79 10.46 20.14 21.53
C ASP A 79 10.12 20.58 20.10
N GLU A 80 9.71 21.84 19.92
CA GLU A 80 9.47 22.43 18.59
C GLU A 80 10.76 22.50 17.77
N LYS A 81 11.89 22.91 18.38
CA LYS A 81 13.21 22.91 17.73
C LYS A 81 13.62 21.49 17.31
N THR A 82 13.45 20.54 18.22
CA THR A 82 13.76 19.12 17.97
C THR A 82 12.93 18.59 16.81
N THR A 83 11.64 18.92 16.78
CA THR A 83 10.73 18.56 15.69
C THR A 83 11.18 19.17 14.35
N LEU A 84 11.52 20.47 14.32
CA LEU A 84 12.02 21.15 13.12
C LEU A 84 13.28 20.47 12.55
N TYR A 85 14.29 20.28 13.40
CA TYR A 85 15.52 19.62 13.00
C TYR A 85 15.29 18.17 12.56
N PHE A 86 14.41 17.44 13.24
CA PHE A 86 14.03 16.09 12.82
C PHE A 86 13.37 16.06 11.43
N LEU A 87 12.41 16.96 11.16
CA LEU A 87 11.77 17.05 9.84
C LEU A 87 12.78 17.42 8.74
N ALA A 88 13.74 18.28 9.05
CA ALA A 88 14.83 18.63 8.13
C ALA A 88 15.79 17.45 7.90
N ALA A 89 16.17 16.71 8.95
CA ALA A 89 16.98 15.50 8.86
C ALA A 89 16.29 14.42 8.02
N TYR A 90 14.98 14.23 8.24
CA TYR A 90 14.13 13.33 7.45
C TYR A 90 14.17 13.70 5.98
N SER A 91 13.88 14.95 5.69
CA SER A 91 13.78 15.45 4.32
C SER A 91 15.13 15.37 3.60
N ALA A 92 16.23 15.70 4.28
CA ALA A 92 17.58 15.57 3.77
C ALA A 92 17.97 14.11 3.51
N THR A 93 17.57 13.19 4.40
CA THR A 93 17.81 11.74 4.24
C THR A 93 17.12 11.20 2.99
N LEU A 94 15.83 11.51 2.80
CA LEU A 94 15.09 11.07 1.61
C LEU A 94 15.63 11.67 0.31
N SER A 95 16.07 12.93 0.38
CA SER A 95 16.62 13.67 -0.78
C SER A 95 18.10 13.42 -1.03
N ARG A 96 18.72 12.48 -0.30
CA ARG A 96 20.14 12.07 -0.42
C ARG A 96 21.18 13.14 -0.07
N HIS A 97 20.79 14.18 0.68
CA HIS A 97 21.70 15.19 1.23
C HIS A 97 22.29 14.72 2.58
N LEU A 98 23.06 13.63 2.55
CA LEU A 98 23.46 12.90 3.76
C LEU A 98 24.30 13.74 4.75
N THR A 99 25.14 14.66 4.26
CA THR A 99 25.91 15.57 5.14
C THR A 99 24.97 16.46 5.94
N LYS A 100 24.00 17.11 5.27
CA LYS A 100 22.99 17.95 5.96
C LYS A 100 22.12 17.14 6.91
N ALA A 101 21.74 15.92 6.51
CA ALA A 101 20.98 15.04 7.37
C ALA A 101 21.75 14.74 8.68
N SER A 102 23.05 14.47 8.57
CA SER A 102 23.94 14.27 9.72
C SER A 102 23.96 15.49 10.64
N ASP A 103 24.11 16.69 10.08
CA ASP A 103 24.13 17.94 10.85
C ASP A 103 22.81 18.12 11.61
N PHE A 104 21.67 17.91 10.95
CA PHE A 104 20.36 18.03 11.58
C PHE A 104 20.09 16.96 12.64
N PHE A 105 20.52 15.71 12.42
CA PHE A 105 20.43 14.65 13.44
C PHE A 105 21.22 15.00 14.70
N ALA A 106 22.41 15.60 14.55
CA ALA A 106 23.18 16.08 15.68
C ALA A 106 22.44 17.19 16.46
N GLN A 107 21.79 18.13 15.75
CA GLN A 107 21.03 19.22 16.38
C GLN A 107 19.81 18.72 17.16
N CYS A 108 19.15 17.64 16.72
CA CYS A 108 18.05 17.01 17.48
C CYS A 108 18.49 15.83 18.36
N GLN A 109 19.80 15.62 18.53
CA GLN A 109 20.38 14.60 19.41
C GLN A 109 19.90 13.16 19.10
N ILE A 110 19.64 12.87 17.83
CA ILE A 110 19.28 11.54 17.37
C ILE A 110 20.54 10.84 16.83
N ASN A 111 20.87 9.71 17.42
CA ASN A 111 22.00 8.86 17.04
C ASN A 111 21.69 7.38 17.35
N GLN A 112 22.66 6.50 17.15
CA GLN A 112 22.49 5.06 17.40
C GLN A 112 22.16 4.71 18.86
N ASP A 113 22.61 5.56 19.80
CA ASP A 113 22.49 5.35 21.24
C ASP A 113 21.22 6.01 21.82
N THR A 114 20.44 6.72 21.00
CA THR A 114 19.18 7.34 21.42
C THR A 114 18.28 6.31 22.11
N ALA A 115 17.85 6.64 23.33
CA ALA A 115 16.96 5.82 24.12
C ALA A 115 15.55 5.78 23.50
N ILE A 116 14.88 4.65 23.64
CA ILE A 116 13.48 4.50 23.22
C ILE A 116 12.62 4.73 24.46
N THR A 117 11.81 5.78 24.45
CA THR A 117 10.95 6.18 25.58
C THR A 117 9.47 6.15 25.22
N ASP A 118 9.14 6.30 23.94
CA ASP A 118 7.78 6.42 23.43
C ASP A 118 7.70 6.06 21.93
N GLU A 119 6.51 6.10 21.34
CA GLU A 119 6.34 5.83 19.91
C GLU A 119 7.08 6.84 19.01
N SER A 120 7.21 8.10 19.42
CA SER A 120 7.92 9.14 18.65
C SER A 120 9.41 8.78 18.50
N SER A 121 10.02 8.26 19.56
CA SER A 121 11.40 7.77 19.55
C SER A 121 11.60 6.58 18.60
N LEU A 122 10.59 5.73 18.40
CA LEU A 122 10.63 4.64 17.42
C LEU A 122 10.66 5.18 15.98
N TYR A 123 9.82 6.16 15.65
CA TYR A 123 9.84 6.80 14.32
C TYR A 123 11.18 7.50 14.05
N ARG A 124 11.73 8.17 15.07
CA ARG A 124 13.02 8.84 14.99
C ARG A 124 14.17 7.87 14.71
N LEU A 125 14.23 6.76 15.45
CA LEU A 125 15.25 5.73 15.23
C LEU A 125 15.06 4.98 13.91
N ASN A 126 13.82 4.73 13.48
CA ASN A 126 13.57 4.07 12.20
C ASN A 126 14.12 4.89 11.01
N LEU A 127 13.93 6.23 11.06
CA LEU A 127 14.54 7.11 10.07
C LEU A 127 16.08 7.11 10.18
N TYR A 128 16.63 7.17 11.40
CA TYR A 128 18.08 7.14 11.59
C TYR A 128 18.71 5.82 11.11
N ALA A 129 18.00 4.69 11.24
CA ALA A 129 18.40 3.42 10.66
C ALA A 129 18.47 3.50 9.12
N LEU A 130 17.46 4.09 8.46
CA LEU A 130 17.51 4.36 7.02
C LEU A 130 18.73 5.22 6.66
N PHE A 131 18.95 6.33 7.36
CA PHE A 131 20.12 7.18 7.16
C PHE A 131 21.44 6.39 7.26
N SER A 132 21.58 5.53 8.27
CA SER A 132 22.74 4.65 8.46
C SER A 132 22.95 3.71 7.27
N VAL A 133 21.87 3.11 6.73
CA VAL A 133 21.94 2.29 5.50
C VAL A 133 22.46 3.09 4.32
N LEU A 134 22.04 4.35 4.17
CA LEU A 134 22.44 5.21 3.06
C LEU A 134 23.90 5.67 3.16
N GLN A 135 24.42 5.81 4.37
CA GLN A 135 25.85 6.04 4.62
C GLN A 135 26.72 4.78 4.45
N GLY A 136 26.10 3.60 4.29
CA GLY A 136 26.81 2.33 4.17
C GLY A 136 27.00 1.59 5.50
N HIS A 137 26.59 2.17 6.64
CA HIS A 137 26.63 1.58 7.97
C HIS A 137 25.50 0.55 8.17
N THR A 138 25.57 -0.55 7.43
CA THR A 138 24.50 -1.57 7.39
C THR A 138 24.34 -2.30 8.73
N ASP A 139 25.43 -2.54 9.46
CA ASP A 139 25.39 -3.22 10.76
C ASP A 139 24.68 -2.37 11.83
N VAL A 140 24.94 -1.07 11.84
CA VAL A 140 24.25 -0.10 12.73
C VAL A 140 22.76 -0.10 12.43
N ALA A 141 22.37 -0.09 11.16
CA ALA A 141 20.96 -0.16 10.77
C ALA A 141 20.30 -1.46 11.24
N PHE A 142 20.98 -2.61 11.15
CA PHE A 142 20.48 -3.87 11.71
C PHE A 142 20.25 -3.77 13.21
N GLN A 143 21.25 -3.29 13.97
CA GLN A 143 21.13 -3.14 15.43
C GLN A 143 19.92 -2.28 15.81
N LEU A 144 19.72 -1.15 15.10
CA LEU A 144 18.61 -0.25 15.33
C LEU A 144 17.25 -0.88 15.02
N GLU A 145 17.11 -1.56 13.87
CA GLU A 145 15.82 -2.18 13.52
C GLU A 145 15.46 -3.33 14.47
N PHE A 146 16.44 -4.10 14.96
CA PHE A 146 16.20 -5.12 15.98
C PHE A 146 15.89 -4.50 17.35
N LYS A 147 16.58 -3.44 17.76
CA LYS A 147 16.26 -2.67 18.97
C LYS A 147 14.81 -2.16 18.95
N ILE A 148 14.36 -1.62 17.81
CA ILE A 148 12.98 -1.18 17.58
C ILE A 148 12.01 -2.36 17.69
N LYS A 149 12.29 -3.47 17.00
CA LYS A 149 11.46 -4.67 17.02
C LYS A 149 11.26 -5.21 18.44
N ASP A 150 12.36 -5.36 19.18
CA ASP A 150 12.35 -5.93 20.52
C ASP A 150 11.62 -5.00 21.50
N TYR A 151 11.77 -3.68 21.36
CA TYR A 151 11.03 -2.72 22.15
C TYR A 151 9.52 -2.79 21.89
N ILE A 152 9.10 -2.85 20.61
CA ILE A 152 7.68 -2.98 20.22
C ILE A 152 7.06 -4.24 20.83
N ALA A 153 7.78 -5.37 20.79
CA ALA A 153 7.33 -6.64 21.36
C ALA A 153 7.22 -6.55 22.89
N THR A 154 8.26 -6.04 23.56
CA THR A 154 8.34 -5.95 25.02
C THR A 154 7.27 -5.03 25.62
N HIS A 155 6.96 -3.92 24.95
CA HIS A 155 5.98 -2.93 25.43
C HIS A 155 4.59 -3.13 24.83
N HIS A 156 4.36 -4.22 24.09
CA HIS A 156 3.08 -4.56 23.46
C HIS A 156 2.46 -3.43 22.62
N ILE A 157 3.30 -2.67 21.89
CA ILE A 157 2.83 -1.57 21.04
C ILE A 157 2.00 -2.13 19.89
N GLN A 158 0.72 -1.76 19.80
CA GLN A 158 -0.24 -2.32 18.83
C GLN A 158 -0.32 -1.55 17.50
N THR A 159 0.54 -0.55 17.31
CA THR A 159 0.55 0.29 16.11
C THR A 159 1.03 -0.51 14.89
N THR A 160 0.07 -1.05 14.12
CA THR A 160 0.31 -1.92 12.95
C THR A 160 1.30 -1.30 11.95
N GLY A 161 1.19 0.00 11.69
CA GLY A 161 2.06 0.70 10.75
C GLY A 161 3.54 0.66 11.14
N LEU A 162 3.85 0.74 12.44
CA LEU A 162 5.23 0.69 12.94
C LEU A 162 5.82 -0.71 12.76
N ARG A 163 5.09 -1.75 13.17
CA ARG A 163 5.50 -3.16 12.99
C ARG A 163 5.72 -3.49 11.52
N TYR A 164 4.78 -3.12 10.66
CA TYR A 164 4.88 -3.29 9.21
C TYR A 164 6.17 -2.66 8.66
N VAL A 165 6.42 -1.38 8.94
CA VAL A 165 7.59 -0.67 8.41
C VAL A 165 8.89 -1.25 8.94
N ASN A 166 8.97 -1.59 10.22
CA ASN A 166 10.15 -2.22 10.81
C ASN A 166 10.46 -3.57 10.15
N PHE A 167 9.47 -4.46 9.97
CA PHE A 167 9.68 -5.73 9.28
C PHE A 167 10.06 -5.54 7.80
N ILE A 168 9.48 -4.58 7.07
CA ILE A 168 9.92 -4.25 5.70
C ILE A 168 11.39 -3.82 5.68
N ASN A 169 11.83 -3.01 6.64
CA ASN A 169 13.21 -2.55 6.69
C ASN A 169 14.18 -3.70 7.01
N ILE A 170 13.85 -4.56 7.99
CA ILE A 170 14.64 -5.76 8.29
C ILE A 170 14.73 -6.68 7.07
N ALA A 171 13.62 -6.92 6.38
CA ALA A 171 13.60 -7.74 5.16
C ALA A 171 14.55 -7.19 4.08
N ARG A 172 14.58 -5.86 3.90
CA ARG A 172 15.47 -5.18 2.95
C ARG A 172 16.94 -5.26 3.35
N LEU A 173 17.24 -5.14 4.64
CA LEU A 173 18.59 -5.31 5.17
C LEU A 173 19.11 -6.72 4.88
N TYR A 174 18.31 -7.76 5.18
CA TYR A 174 18.67 -9.14 4.86
C TYR A 174 18.85 -9.38 3.36
N LYS A 175 17.99 -8.79 2.52
CA LYS A 175 18.17 -8.85 1.06
C LYS A 175 19.50 -8.20 0.63
N LYS A 176 19.87 -7.06 1.22
CA LYS A 176 21.11 -6.34 0.94
C LYS A 176 22.33 -7.17 1.32
N THR A 177 22.27 -7.92 2.42
CA THR A 177 23.33 -8.85 2.85
C THR A 177 23.23 -10.25 2.22
N LYS A 178 22.30 -10.44 1.27
CA LYS A 178 22.08 -11.70 0.51
C LYS A 178 21.54 -12.87 1.34
N GLU A 179 20.96 -12.60 2.51
CA GLU A 179 20.27 -13.57 3.37
C GLU A 179 18.79 -13.70 2.93
N TYR A 180 18.57 -14.28 1.75
CA TYR A 180 17.27 -14.23 1.07
C TYR A 180 16.14 -14.95 1.81
N THR A 181 16.44 -16.04 2.52
CA THR A 181 15.45 -16.78 3.32
C THR A 181 14.91 -15.92 4.47
N GLN A 182 15.80 -15.21 5.18
CA GLN A 182 15.40 -14.29 6.24
C GLN A 182 14.66 -13.08 5.67
N SER A 183 15.10 -12.57 4.52
CA SER A 183 14.37 -11.51 3.83
C SER A 183 12.92 -11.91 3.52
N LEU A 184 12.72 -13.12 2.97
CA LEU A 184 11.38 -13.65 2.69
C LEU A 184 10.53 -13.75 3.97
N HIS A 185 11.11 -14.30 5.04
CA HIS A 185 10.43 -14.43 6.32
C HIS A 185 9.93 -13.08 6.85
N TYR A 186 10.79 -12.06 6.88
CA TYR A 186 10.40 -10.73 7.36
C TYR A 186 9.44 -10.00 6.42
N TYR A 187 9.51 -10.24 5.10
CA TYR A 187 8.45 -9.77 4.21
C TYR A 187 7.12 -10.42 4.56
N GLN A 188 7.06 -11.72 4.77
CA GLN A 188 5.82 -12.41 5.18
C GLN A 188 5.29 -11.84 6.49
N GLN A 189 6.14 -11.64 7.50
CA GLN A 189 5.73 -11.01 8.76
C GLN A 189 5.18 -9.59 8.57
N ALA A 190 5.87 -8.75 7.78
CA ALA A 190 5.39 -7.41 7.48
C ALA A 190 3.97 -7.46 6.88
N TYR A 191 3.80 -8.24 5.82
CA TYR A 191 2.54 -8.29 5.14
C TYR A 191 1.44 -8.93 5.99
N GLN A 192 1.74 -9.89 6.88
CA GLN A 192 0.78 -10.41 7.86
C GLN A 192 0.20 -9.32 8.75
N GLU A 193 1.02 -8.37 9.23
CA GLU A 193 0.56 -7.25 10.07
C GLU A 193 -0.57 -6.44 9.42
N ILE A 194 -0.46 -6.18 8.11
CA ILE A 194 -1.49 -5.42 7.37
C ILE A 194 -2.55 -6.31 6.69
N GLY A 195 -2.29 -7.61 6.56
CA GLY A 195 -3.13 -8.56 5.83
C GLY A 195 -4.46 -8.85 6.50
N HIS A 196 -4.59 -8.64 7.81
CA HIS A 196 -5.87 -8.82 8.49
C HIS A 196 -6.91 -7.76 8.09
N GLY A 197 -6.47 -6.54 7.75
CA GLY A 197 -7.36 -5.45 7.33
C GLY A 197 -7.64 -5.42 5.82
N GLY A 198 -7.17 -6.41 5.07
CA GLY A 198 -7.18 -6.39 3.62
C GLY A 198 -6.04 -5.57 3.03
N PHE A 199 -5.65 -5.93 1.82
CA PHE A 199 -4.74 -5.15 1.00
C PHE A 199 -5.53 -4.19 0.11
N SER A 200 -5.06 -2.95 0.00
CA SER A 200 -5.42 -2.11 -1.14
C SER A 200 -4.72 -2.63 -2.41
N THR A 201 -5.18 -2.22 -3.59
CA THR A 201 -4.49 -2.53 -4.84
C THR A 201 -3.04 -2.02 -4.84
N SER A 202 -2.75 -0.86 -4.21
CA SER A 202 -1.37 -0.40 -4.03
C SER A 202 -0.55 -1.35 -3.14
N ASP A 203 -1.15 -1.99 -2.13
CA ASP A 203 -0.47 -2.94 -1.26
C ASP A 203 -0.14 -4.24 -2.01
N HIS A 204 -1.08 -4.74 -2.83
CA HIS A 204 -0.88 -5.91 -3.70
C HIS A 204 0.25 -5.70 -4.70
N ILE A 205 0.25 -4.55 -5.39
CA ILE A 205 1.34 -4.16 -6.31
C ILE A 205 2.67 -4.16 -5.55
N TYR A 206 2.72 -3.50 -4.40
CA TYR A 206 3.96 -3.38 -3.63
C TYR A 206 4.46 -4.70 -3.05
N TYR A 207 3.55 -5.54 -2.56
CA TYR A 207 3.83 -6.92 -2.12
C TYR A 207 4.48 -7.72 -3.21
N ALA A 208 3.83 -7.76 -4.38
CA ALA A 208 4.30 -8.50 -5.52
C ALA A 208 5.64 -7.97 -6.03
N MET A 209 5.86 -6.65 -6.04
CA MET A 209 7.17 -6.07 -6.38
C MET A 209 8.28 -6.43 -5.39
N ASN A 210 7.99 -6.39 -4.08
CA ASN A 210 8.98 -6.73 -3.05
C ASN A 210 9.44 -8.18 -3.20
N LEU A 211 8.50 -9.11 -3.38
CA LEU A 211 8.82 -10.52 -3.58
C LEU A 211 9.45 -10.79 -4.95
N GLY A 212 8.94 -10.19 -6.03
CA GLY A 212 9.54 -10.29 -7.36
C GLY A 212 11.01 -9.85 -7.34
N SER A 213 11.30 -8.71 -6.71
CA SER A 213 12.67 -8.22 -6.58
C SER A 213 13.54 -9.06 -5.63
N LEU A 214 12.96 -9.73 -4.63
CA LEU A 214 13.68 -10.68 -3.79
C LEU A 214 14.08 -11.93 -4.58
N PHE A 215 13.14 -12.52 -5.33
CA PHE A 215 13.40 -13.72 -6.13
C PHE A 215 14.35 -13.45 -7.31
N GLU A 216 14.32 -12.25 -7.89
CA GLU A 216 15.35 -11.82 -8.85
C GLU A 216 16.75 -11.83 -8.21
N ALA A 217 16.86 -11.30 -6.99
CA ALA A 217 18.14 -11.23 -6.27
C ALA A 217 18.66 -12.63 -5.90
N SER A 218 17.77 -13.54 -5.51
CA SER A 218 18.11 -14.94 -5.18
C SER A 218 18.24 -15.85 -6.41
N LYS A 219 18.13 -15.31 -7.63
CA LYS A 219 18.22 -16.04 -8.91
C LYS A 219 17.10 -17.06 -9.16
N ASN A 220 15.99 -16.99 -8.43
CA ASN A 220 14.79 -17.75 -8.75
C ASN A 220 13.94 -16.97 -9.78
N ILE A 221 14.32 -17.09 -11.06
CA ILE A 221 13.77 -16.27 -12.15
C ILE A 221 12.29 -16.57 -12.41
N GLU A 222 11.86 -17.81 -12.27
CA GLU A 222 10.45 -18.19 -12.48
C GLU A 222 9.54 -17.58 -11.41
N ALA A 223 9.92 -17.70 -10.12
CA ALA A 223 9.19 -17.05 -9.05
C ALA A 223 9.19 -15.52 -9.21
N ALA A 224 10.33 -14.94 -9.61
CA ALA A 224 10.40 -13.52 -9.91
C ALA A 224 9.41 -13.10 -11.01
N LEU A 225 9.38 -13.83 -12.13
CA LEU A 225 8.45 -13.58 -13.24
C LEU A 225 7.00 -13.62 -12.76
N ASN A 226 6.63 -14.63 -11.97
CA ASN A 226 5.28 -14.77 -11.42
C ASN A 226 4.86 -13.57 -10.58
N TYR A 227 5.73 -13.09 -9.69
CA TYR A 227 5.43 -11.93 -8.85
C TYR A 227 5.41 -10.62 -9.64
N TRP A 228 6.26 -10.45 -10.64
CA TRP A 228 6.20 -9.27 -11.51
C TRP A 228 4.95 -9.24 -12.40
N LEU A 229 4.49 -10.41 -12.86
CA LEU A 229 3.21 -10.54 -13.57
C LEU A 229 2.03 -10.21 -12.65
N LYS A 230 2.03 -10.67 -11.38
CA LYS A 230 1.03 -10.28 -10.39
C LYS A 230 0.98 -8.76 -10.19
N ALA A 231 2.13 -8.14 -9.98
CA ALA A 231 2.21 -6.68 -9.85
C ALA A 231 1.65 -5.97 -11.09
N ALA A 232 1.95 -6.46 -12.29
CA ALA A 232 1.43 -5.92 -13.54
C ALA A 232 -0.08 -6.14 -13.71
N MET A 233 -0.63 -7.29 -13.31
CA MET A 233 -2.07 -7.55 -13.33
C MET A 233 -2.82 -6.57 -12.42
N HIS A 234 -2.39 -6.40 -11.17
CA HIS A 234 -3.00 -5.42 -10.27
C HIS A 234 -2.85 -3.99 -10.78
N TRP A 235 -1.71 -3.65 -11.39
CA TRP A 235 -1.54 -2.36 -12.04
C TRP A 235 -2.53 -2.15 -13.20
N LEU A 236 -2.67 -3.15 -14.07
CA LEU A 236 -3.60 -3.12 -15.20
C LEU A 236 -5.06 -3.14 -14.77
N ALA A 237 -5.38 -3.65 -13.58
CA ALA A 237 -6.72 -3.67 -13.01
C ALA A 237 -7.06 -2.39 -12.24
N CYS A 238 -6.06 -1.62 -11.79
CA CYS A 238 -6.24 -0.53 -10.85
C CYS A 238 -7.17 0.57 -11.39
N ASP A 239 -8.27 0.84 -10.66
CA ASP A 239 -9.25 1.83 -11.08
C ASP A 239 -8.73 3.27 -10.96
N ASN A 240 -7.95 3.55 -9.91
CA ASN A 240 -7.31 4.83 -9.69
C ASN A 240 -5.77 4.67 -9.61
N PRO A 241 -5.07 4.65 -10.76
CA PRO A 241 -3.62 4.45 -10.76
C PRO A 241 -2.86 5.61 -10.09
N TYR A 242 -3.47 6.79 -9.93
CA TYR A 242 -2.87 7.93 -9.22
C TYR A 242 -2.86 7.76 -7.70
N ALA A 243 -3.63 6.81 -7.15
CA ALA A 243 -3.62 6.48 -5.73
C ALA A 243 -2.41 5.63 -5.32
N LEU A 244 -1.53 5.27 -6.26
CA LEU A 244 -0.31 4.52 -5.96
C LEU A 244 0.57 5.31 -4.98
N SER A 245 0.87 4.68 -3.84
CA SER A 245 1.70 5.31 -2.81
C SER A 245 3.11 5.65 -3.33
N TRP A 246 3.74 6.67 -2.75
CA TRP A 246 5.02 7.20 -3.25
C TRP A 246 6.17 6.19 -3.23
N ARG A 247 6.19 5.23 -2.28
CA ARG A 247 7.26 4.22 -2.18
C ARG A 247 7.29 3.30 -3.42
N PRO A 248 6.19 2.67 -3.84
CA PRO A 248 6.09 2.00 -5.14
C PRO A 248 6.47 2.90 -6.32
N ARG A 249 6.08 4.18 -6.34
CA ARG A 249 6.42 5.11 -7.43
C ARG A 249 7.92 5.25 -7.62
N LEU A 250 8.69 5.42 -6.54
CA LEU A 250 10.16 5.52 -6.61
C LEU A 250 10.80 4.26 -7.24
N ILE A 251 10.19 3.09 -7.06
CA ILE A 251 10.68 1.84 -7.65
C ILE A 251 10.25 1.70 -9.11
N LEU A 252 8.94 1.87 -9.40
CA LEU A 252 8.36 1.60 -10.72
C LEU A 252 8.76 2.63 -11.78
N CYS A 253 8.81 3.90 -11.40
CA CYS A 253 9.09 4.97 -12.35
C CYS A 253 10.57 5.35 -12.39
N GLN A 254 11.39 4.76 -11.51
CA GLN A 254 12.72 5.30 -11.17
C GLN A 254 12.63 6.80 -10.84
N GLU A 255 11.51 7.19 -10.23
CA GLU A 255 11.24 8.57 -9.84
C GLU A 255 12.20 8.96 -8.71
N THR A 256 12.65 10.20 -8.75
CA THR A 256 13.33 10.83 -7.62
C THR A 256 12.30 11.28 -6.59
N ILE A 257 12.75 11.62 -5.38
CA ILE A 257 11.82 12.15 -4.37
C ILE A 257 11.16 13.45 -4.84
N GLN A 258 11.82 14.24 -5.69
CA GLN A 258 11.27 15.46 -6.27
C GLN A 258 10.16 15.19 -7.29
N ASP A 259 10.14 14.01 -7.92
CA ASP A 259 9.13 13.66 -8.91
C ASP A 259 7.78 13.28 -8.30
N ILE A 260 7.74 12.97 -6.99
CA ILE A 260 6.50 12.54 -6.32
C ILE A 260 5.46 13.67 -6.21
N GLU A 261 5.92 14.92 -6.27
CA GLU A 261 5.08 16.13 -6.30
C GLU A 261 4.25 16.23 -7.61
N LYS A 262 4.70 15.55 -8.67
CA LYS A 262 4.00 15.54 -9.96
C LYS A 262 3.04 14.35 -10.05
N PRO A 263 1.96 14.46 -10.84
CA PRO A 263 1.11 13.32 -11.14
C PRO A 263 1.92 12.15 -11.72
N LEU A 264 1.55 10.93 -11.34
CA LEU A 264 2.19 9.70 -11.80
C LEU A 264 2.14 9.60 -13.33
N CYS A 265 3.29 9.34 -13.96
CA CYS A 265 3.34 9.12 -15.39
C CYS A 265 2.98 7.66 -15.74
N LEU A 266 1.70 7.43 -16.05
CA LEU A 266 1.15 6.08 -16.31
C LEU A 266 1.92 5.31 -17.40
N LYS A 267 2.35 6.01 -18.46
CA LYS A 267 3.16 5.42 -19.54
C LYS A 267 4.50 4.85 -19.04
N LYS A 268 5.18 5.55 -18.13
CA LYS A 268 6.45 5.09 -17.57
C LYS A 268 6.27 3.82 -16.75
N VAL A 269 5.19 3.73 -15.98
CA VAL A 269 4.88 2.53 -15.18
C VAL A 269 4.62 1.33 -16.08
N SER A 270 3.72 1.46 -17.06
CA SER A 270 3.42 0.36 -17.99
C SER A 270 4.66 -0.06 -18.82
N TYR A 271 5.49 0.90 -19.21
CA TYR A 271 6.76 0.64 -19.87
C TYR A 271 7.74 -0.12 -18.96
N PHE A 272 7.89 0.29 -17.70
CA PHE A 272 8.76 -0.38 -16.73
C PHE A 272 8.38 -1.86 -16.56
N PHE A 273 7.11 -2.14 -16.28
CA PHE A 273 6.63 -3.51 -16.15
C PHE A 273 6.86 -4.31 -17.43
N SER A 274 6.60 -3.70 -18.59
CA SER A 274 6.82 -4.36 -19.88
C SER A 274 8.28 -4.76 -20.08
N GLN A 275 9.24 -3.88 -19.77
CA GLN A 275 10.67 -4.19 -19.89
C GLN A 275 11.08 -5.26 -18.88
N LYS A 276 10.60 -5.15 -17.64
CA LYS A 276 10.89 -6.11 -16.57
C LYS A 276 10.42 -7.51 -16.93
N ILE A 277 9.16 -7.65 -17.36
CA ILE A 277 8.57 -8.94 -17.76
C ILE A 277 9.27 -9.51 -19.00
N LYS A 278 9.53 -8.69 -20.03
CA LYS A 278 10.29 -9.13 -21.23
C LYS A 278 11.67 -9.67 -20.87
N ALA A 279 12.38 -9.01 -19.96
CA ALA A 279 13.71 -9.45 -19.52
C ALA A 279 13.64 -10.79 -18.77
N LEU A 280 12.62 -11.00 -17.94
CA LEU A 280 12.42 -12.26 -17.20
C LEU A 280 11.94 -13.39 -18.11
N TYR A 281 11.06 -13.12 -19.08
CA TYR A 281 10.69 -14.10 -20.11
C TYR A 281 11.90 -14.66 -20.84
N ARG A 282 12.80 -13.79 -21.30
CA ARG A 282 14.04 -14.23 -21.97
C ARG A 282 14.89 -15.13 -21.09
N GLN A 283 14.99 -14.82 -19.80
CA GLN A 283 15.74 -15.63 -18.83
C GLN A 283 15.07 -16.99 -18.55
N CYS A 284 13.73 -17.06 -18.61
CA CYS A 284 12.98 -18.31 -18.55
C CYS A 284 12.88 -19.05 -19.89
N GLY A 285 13.49 -18.54 -20.97
CA GLY A 285 13.43 -19.16 -22.30
C GLY A 285 12.11 -18.93 -23.07
N TYR A 286 11.20 -18.10 -22.55
CA TYR A 286 9.97 -17.73 -23.24
C TYR A 286 10.23 -16.67 -24.32
N LYS A 287 9.55 -16.82 -25.46
CA LYS A 287 9.58 -15.88 -26.59
C LYS A 287 8.18 -15.32 -26.82
N PRO A 288 7.77 -14.28 -26.08
CA PRO A 288 6.46 -13.69 -26.28
C PRO A 288 6.37 -13.13 -27.71
N VAL A 289 5.38 -13.58 -28.47
CA VAL A 289 4.99 -12.94 -29.73
C VAL A 289 3.90 -11.95 -29.36
N PRO A 290 4.16 -10.62 -29.41
CA PRO A 290 3.15 -9.64 -29.06
C PRO A 290 2.00 -9.73 -30.07
N ASP A 291 0.90 -10.36 -29.70
CA ASP A 291 -0.35 -10.28 -30.44
C ASP A 291 -1.14 -9.09 -29.91
N THR A 292 -1.15 -8.00 -30.65
CA THR A 292 -1.90 -6.79 -30.31
C THR A 292 -3.37 -6.86 -30.76
N THR A 293 -3.79 -7.92 -31.46
CA THR A 293 -5.13 -8.01 -32.05
C THR A 293 -6.19 -8.45 -31.06
N LYS A 294 -5.78 -9.09 -29.96
CA LYS A 294 -6.65 -9.52 -28.87
C LYS A 294 -6.00 -9.15 -27.53
N SER A 295 -6.73 -8.49 -26.66
CA SER A 295 -6.27 -8.17 -25.30
C SER A 295 -7.31 -8.62 -24.29
N TYR A 296 -6.83 -9.07 -23.14
CA TYR A 296 -7.66 -9.10 -21.95
C TYR A 296 -7.87 -7.70 -21.42
N TYR A 297 -9.04 -7.46 -20.86
CA TYR A 297 -9.39 -6.28 -20.09
C TYR A 297 -9.31 -6.64 -18.62
N PHE A 298 -8.35 -6.04 -17.93
CA PHE A 298 -8.16 -6.26 -16.49
C PHE A 298 -8.99 -5.24 -15.72
N VAL A 299 -9.73 -5.70 -14.73
CA VAL A 299 -10.59 -4.86 -13.89
C VAL A 299 -10.35 -5.20 -12.43
N GLU A 300 -10.35 -4.19 -11.57
CA GLU A 300 -10.31 -4.38 -10.12
C GLU A 300 -11.58 -5.11 -9.67
N ASP A 301 -11.45 -5.91 -8.62
CA ASP A 301 -12.59 -6.64 -8.11
C ASP A 301 -13.60 -5.70 -7.41
N ASP A 302 -14.83 -5.68 -7.92
CA ASP A 302 -15.95 -4.92 -7.39
C ASP A 302 -17.16 -5.83 -7.12
N ALA A 303 -17.88 -5.55 -6.03
CA ALA A 303 -19.02 -6.34 -5.60
C ALA A 303 -20.20 -6.33 -6.60
N HIS A 304 -20.27 -5.33 -7.49
CA HIS A 304 -21.33 -5.21 -8.49
C HIS A 304 -21.03 -5.98 -9.79
N ILE A 305 -19.80 -6.51 -9.94
CA ILE A 305 -19.43 -7.28 -11.14
C ILE A 305 -19.77 -8.75 -10.93
N THR A 306 -20.66 -9.28 -11.78
CA THR A 306 -21.00 -10.70 -11.82
C THR A 306 -19.82 -11.51 -12.35
N LYS A 307 -19.33 -12.43 -11.51
CA LYS A 307 -18.21 -13.33 -11.82
C LYS A 307 -18.75 -14.66 -12.34
N LYS A 308 -18.17 -15.15 -13.43
CA LYS A 308 -18.59 -16.40 -14.08
C LYS A 308 -17.76 -17.59 -13.60
N ASN A 309 -16.45 -17.50 -13.83
CA ASN A 309 -15.49 -18.58 -13.61
C ASN A 309 -14.35 -18.07 -12.72
N CYS A 310 -13.86 -18.92 -11.82
CA CYS A 310 -12.69 -18.64 -10.99
C CYS A 310 -11.50 -19.48 -11.46
N TYR A 311 -10.34 -18.86 -11.66
CA TYR A 311 -9.11 -19.50 -12.09
C TYR A 311 -8.03 -19.27 -11.04
N ILE A 312 -7.45 -20.36 -10.54
CA ILE A 312 -6.46 -20.33 -9.46
C ILE A 312 -5.24 -21.14 -9.87
N ARG A 313 -4.08 -20.49 -9.94
CA ARG A 313 -2.78 -21.14 -10.18
C ARG A 313 -1.63 -20.31 -9.62
N GLN A 314 -0.65 -20.96 -9.00
CA GLN A 314 0.59 -20.31 -8.51
C GLN A 314 0.30 -19.02 -7.69
N ASN A 315 -0.73 -19.09 -6.84
CA ASN A 315 -1.19 -17.97 -6.02
C ASN A 315 -1.63 -16.73 -6.84
N MET A 316 -2.06 -16.92 -8.09
CA MET A 316 -2.87 -15.97 -8.87
C MET A 316 -4.31 -16.43 -8.79
N VAL A 317 -5.21 -15.53 -8.45
CA VAL A 317 -6.67 -15.75 -8.53
C VAL A 317 -7.23 -14.73 -9.50
N ILE A 318 -7.91 -15.23 -10.53
CA ILE A 318 -8.47 -14.43 -11.61
C ILE A 318 -9.90 -14.91 -11.84
N TYR A 319 -10.84 -13.99 -11.98
CA TYR A 319 -12.19 -14.30 -12.39
C TYR A 319 -12.44 -13.86 -13.82
N THR A 320 -13.38 -14.51 -14.51
CA THR A 320 -13.91 -13.98 -15.77
C THR A 320 -15.30 -13.39 -15.56
N ALA A 321 -15.66 -12.41 -16.39
CA ALA A 321 -16.96 -11.78 -16.41
C ALA A 321 -17.46 -11.61 -17.85
N ASP A 322 -18.75 -11.35 -18.00
CA ASP A 322 -19.32 -11.00 -19.30
C ASP A 322 -18.68 -9.70 -19.83
N SER A 323 -18.57 -9.60 -21.16
CA SER A 323 -17.98 -8.44 -21.83
C SER A 323 -18.81 -7.16 -21.60
N GLY A 324 -18.16 -6.00 -21.52
CA GLY A 324 -18.85 -4.70 -21.57
C GLY A 324 -18.68 -3.80 -20.34
N LEU A 325 -17.75 -4.12 -19.43
CA LEU A 325 -17.39 -3.20 -18.36
C LEU A 325 -16.70 -1.95 -18.92
N PRO A 326 -17.01 -0.75 -18.38
CA PRO A 326 -16.39 0.48 -18.83
C PRO A 326 -14.89 0.45 -18.52
N LEU A 327 -14.07 0.71 -19.54
CA LEU A 327 -12.63 0.84 -19.37
C LEU A 327 -12.29 2.25 -18.90
N THR A 328 -11.34 2.34 -17.97
CA THR A 328 -10.70 3.61 -17.67
C THR A 328 -9.87 4.10 -18.87
N SER A 329 -9.72 5.43 -18.99
CA SER A 329 -9.09 6.05 -20.16
C SER A 329 -7.63 5.63 -20.39
N TYR A 330 -6.91 5.16 -19.36
CA TYR A 330 -5.49 4.81 -19.49
C TYR A 330 -5.24 3.42 -20.09
N HIS A 331 -6.24 2.52 -20.14
CA HIS A 331 -6.06 1.23 -20.82
C HIS A 331 -5.92 1.39 -22.34
N HIS A 332 -6.34 2.52 -22.89
CA HIS A 332 -6.15 2.85 -24.31
C HIS A 332 -4.73 3.34 -24.64
N LEU A 333 -3.86 3.53 -23.63
CA LEU A 333 -2.47 3.89 -23.88
C LEU A 333 -1.73 2.71 -24.54
N PRO A 334 -0.94 2.94 -25.61
CA PRO A 334 -0.19 1.89 -26.29
C PRO A 334 0.73 1.10 -25.34
N GLU A 335 1.34 1.77 -24.35
CA GLU A 335 2.21 1.12 -23.37
C GLU A 335 1.44 0.18 -22.44
N SER A 336 0.20 0.53 -22.07
CA SER A 336 -0.68 -0.32 -21.26
C SER A 336 -1.17 -1.52 -22.06
N GLN A 337 -1.51 -1.34 -23.34
CA GLN A 337 -1.88 -2.44 -24.24
C GLN A 337 -0.71 -3.41 -24.48
N ALA A 338 0.51 -2.88 -24.64
CA ALA A 338 1.70 -3.69 -24.77
C ALA A 338 1.97 -4.53 -23.51
N LEU A 339 1.77 -3.94 -22.32
CA LEU A 339 1.87 -4.66 -21.06
C LEU A 339 0.78 -5.74 -20.95
N ALA A 340 -0.48 -5.40 -21.25
CA ALA A 340 -1.60 -6.34 -21.24
C ALA A 340 -1.36 -7.52 -22.18
N GLY A 341 -0.78 -7.29 -23.37
CA GLY A 341 -0.41 -8.36 -24.31
C GLY A 341 0.66 -9.30 -23.75
N LEU A 342 1.64 -8.80 -23.00
CA LEU A 342 2.63 -9.65 -22.31
C LEU A 342 1.96 -10.48 -21.21
N VAL A 343 1.17 -9.84 -20.35
CA VAL A 343 0.46 -10.55 -19.26
C VAL A 343 -0.45 -11.62 -19.87
N ARG A 344 -1.22 -11.29 -20.90
CA ARG A 344 -2.03 -12.24 -21.66
C ARG A 344 -1.23 -13.42 -22.17
N PHE A 345 -0.06 -13.20 -22.78
CA PHE A 345 0.77 -14.31 -23.26
C PHE A 345 1.08 -15.32 -22.15
N TYR A 346 1.40 -14.86 -20.94
CA TYR A 346 1.58 -15.77 -19.79
C TYR A 346 0.29 -16.49 -19.41
N LEU A 347 -0.80 -15.74 -19.35
CA LEU A 347 -2.09 -16.25 -18.91
C LEU A 347 -2.63 -17.30 -19.90
N ASP A 348 -2.52 -17.09 -21.21
CA ASP A 348 -2.88 -18.05 -22.26
C ASP A 348 -2.05 -19.34 -22.16
N MET A 349 -0.79 -19.23 -21.73
CA MET A 349 0.06 -20.40 -21.45
C MET A 349 -0.30 -21.09 -20.13
N SER A 350 -0.85 -20.33 -19.18
CA SER A 350 -1.02 -20.78 -17.79
C SER A 350 -2.44 -21.21 -17.45
N PHE A 351 -3.41 -20.86 -18.28
CA PHE A 351 -4.82 -21.08 -18.03
C PHE A 351 -5.54 -21.36 -19.35
N THR A 352 -6.56 -22.22 -19.28
CA THR A 352 -7.43 -22.53 -20.42
C THR A 352 -8.70 -21.68 -20.33
N PHE A 353 -8.60 -20.39 -20.69
CA PHE A 353 -9.79 -19.52 -20.76
C PHE A 353 -10.70 -19.91 -21.92
N THR A 354 -12.00 -19.64 -21.79
CA THR A 354 -12.92 -19.81 -22.92
C THR A 354 -12.77 -18.64 -23.91
N GLN A 355 -13.04 -18.86 -25.20
CA GLN A 355 -12.85 -17.82 -26.23
C GLN A 355 -13.68 -16.55 -26.01
N THR A 356 -14.74 -16.63 -25.19
CA THR A 356 -15.61 -15.51 -24.84
C THR A 356 -15.14 -14.69 -23.65
N ASP A 357 -14.18 -15.20 -22.87
CA ASP A 357 -13.68 -14.55 -21.66
C ASP A 357 -12.66 -13.47 -22.04
N ASN A 358 -13.10 -12.24 -22.31
CA ASN A 358 -12.20 -11.12 -22.60
C ASN A 358 -12.00 -10.16 -21.41
N THR A 359 -12.86 -10.23 -20.39
CA THR A 359 -12.76 -9.45 -19.15
C THR A 359 -12.25 -10.34 -18.03
N LEU A 360 -11.10 -9.96 -17.46
CA LEU A 360 -10.45 -10.62 -16.33
C LEU A 360 -10.53 -9.71 -15.10
N ILE A 361 -11.13 -10.21 -14.04
CA ILE A 361 -11.14 -9.53 -12.73
C ILE A 361 -9.97 -10.06 -11.93
N VAL A 362 -9.13 -9.16 -11.44
CA VAL A 362 -7.98 -9.53 -10.61
C VAL A 362 -8.40 -9.51 -9.15
N ASP A 363 -8.32 -10.67 -8.49
CA ASP A 363 -8.70 -10.80 -7.09
C ASP A 363 -7.86 -9.89 -6.19
N THR A 364 -8.52 -9.13 -5.33
CA THR A 364 -7.85 -8.33 -4.29
C THR A 364 -8.13 -8.86 -2.89
N TYR A 365 -8.79 -10.01 -2.74
CA TYR A 365 -9.27 -10.56 -1.47
C TYR A 365 -8.32 -11.53 -0.81
N LEU A 366 -7.62 -12.31 -1.61
CA LEU A 366 -6.62 -13.24 -1.16
C LEU A 366 -5.30 -12.50 -0.93
N ASN A 367 -5.09 -12.02 0.28
CA ASN A 367 -3.93 -11.17 0.59
C ASN A 367 -2.59 -11.90 0.41
N GLN A 368 -2.41 -13.06 1.05
CA GLN A 368 -1.11 -13.76 1.14
C GLN A 368 -1.18 -15.29 1.12
N GLN A 369 -2.32 -15.86 1.49
CA GLN A 369 -2.41 -17.29 1.70
C GLN A 369 -2.47 -17.99 0.36
N GLU A 370 -1.42 -18.73 0.03
CA GLU A 370 -1.42 -19.59 -1.14
C GLU A 370 -2.54 -20.64 -1.00
N ILE A 371 -3.43 -20.66 -1.98
CA ILE A 371 -4.44 -21.72 -2.11
C ILE A 371 -3.73 -22.95 -2.67
N THR A 372 -3.40 -23.89 -1.79
CA THR A 372 -2.73 -25.15 -2.14
C THR A 372 -3.69 -26.33 -2.25
N GLN A 373 -4.91 -26.20 -1.71
CA GLN A 373 -5.90 -27.27 -1.66
C GLN A 373 -7.12 -26.94 -2.52
N ILE A 374 -7.61 -27.95 -3.24
CA ILE A 374 -8.81 -27.87 -4.09
C ILE A 374 -10.07 -27.49 -3.29
N THR A 375 -10.20 -27.96 -2.04
CA THR A 375 -11.32 -27.64 -1.16
C THR A 375 -11.33 -26.15 -0.81
N THR A 376 -10.17 -25.58 -0.49
CA THR A 376 -9.99 -24.14 -0.28
C THR A 376 -10.30 -23.33 -1.53
N ALA A 377 -9.85 -23.79 -2.70
CA ALA A 377 -10.17 -23.18 -4.00
C ALA A 377 -11.69 -23.13 -4.25
N GLN A 378 -12.40 -24.25 -4.01
CA GLN A 378 -13.86 -24.32 -4.14
C GLN A 378 -14.57 -23.36 -3.17
N LYS A 379 -14.16 -23.33 -1.89
CA LYS A 379 -14.74 -22.40 -0.90
C LYS A 379 -14.54 -20.94 -1.34
N HIS A 380 -13.37 -20.59 -1.83
CA HIS A 380 -13.09 -19.25 -2.32
C HIS A 380 -13.95 -18.90 -3.55
N ALA A 381 -14.04 -19.79 -4.54
CA ALA A 381 -14.88 -19.57 -5.72
C ALA A 381 -16.37 -19.42 -5.37
N VAL A 382 -16.92 -20.25 -4.47
CA VAL A 382 -18.31 -20.12 -3.99
C VAL A 382 -18.52 -18.76 -3.30
N SER A 383 -17.56 -18.27 -2.53
CA SER A 383 -17.69 -16.99 -1.81
C SER A 383 -17.80 -15.79 -2.75
N MET A 384 -17.23 -15.94 -3.95
CA MET A 384 -17.23 -14.96 -5.02
C MET A 384 -18.32 -15.27 -6.05
N GLN A 385 -19.30 -16.11 -5.68
CA GLN A 385 -20.45 -16.53 -6.47
C GLN A 385 -20.09 -17.15 -7.83
N CYS A 386 -18.89 -17.72 -7.98
CA CYS A 386 -18.49 -18.40 -9.20
C CYS A 386 -19.09 -19.81 -9.24
N ALA A 387 -19.69 -20.17 -10.38
CA ALA A 387 -20.29 -21.49 -10.56
C ALA A 387 -19.23 -22.60 -10.68
N GLN A 388 -18.06 -22.25 -11.21
CA GLN A 388 -16.97 -23.17 -11.51
C GLN A 388 -15.61 -22.61 -11.09
N VAL A 389 -14.71 -23.52 -10.71
CA VAL A 389 -13.31 -23.20 -10.42
C VAL A 389 -12.37 -24.09 -11.22
N TRP A 390 -11.33 -23.49 -11.78
CA TRP A 390 -10.18 -24.15 -12.38
C TRP A 390 -9.01 -24.00 -11.42
N PHE A 391 -8.56 -25.11 -10.84
CA PHE A 391 -7.46 -25.13 -9.89
C PHE A 391 -6.28 -25.90 -10.48
N ASN A 392 -5.14 -25.23 -10.69
CA ASN A 392 -3.91 -25.84 -11.24
C ASN A 392 -4.15 -26.69 -12.51
N GLU A 393 -4.85 -26.12 -13.50
CA GLU A 393 -5.11 -26.75 -14.82
C GLU A 393 -6.00 -28.01 -14.80
N LEU A 394 -6.70 -28.29 -13.69
CA LEU A 394 -7.74 -29.32 -13.67
C LEU A 394 -8.96 -28.91 -14.50
N GLN A 395 -9.76 -29.92 -14.88
CA GLN A 395 -11.11 -29.72 -15.46
C GLN A 395 -11.96 -28.84 -14.53
N PRO A 396 -12.96 -28.10 -15.06
CA PRO A 396 -13.82 -27.25 -14.24
C PRO A 396 -14.47 -28.05 -13.13
N ILE A 397 -14.31 -27.58 -11.90
CA ILE A 397 -14.91 -28.19 -10.71
C ILE A 397 -16.14 -27.37 -10.34
N LEU A 398 -17.28 -28.05 -10.15
CA LEU A 398 -18.49 -27.41 -9.65
C LEU A 398 -18.32 -26.97 -8.20
N CYS A 399 -18.71 -25.74 -7.94
CA CYS A 399 -18.64 -25.08 -6.65
C CYS A 399 -19.88 -25.43 -5.81
N LYS A 400 -19.76 -26.39 -4.88
CA LYS A 400 -20.87 -26.84 -4.01
C LYS A 400 -20.52 -26.90 -2.51
N GLN A 401 -19.32 -26.47 -2.13
CA GLN A 401 -18.86 -26.59 -0.75
C GLN A 401 -19.62 -25.61 0.16
N PRO A 402 -20.06 -26.04 1.35
CA PRO A 402 -20.53 -25.11 2.36
C PRO A 402 -19.39 -24.18 2.77
N ILE A 403 -19.71 -22.91 2.97
CA ILE A 403 -18.78 -21.89 3.45
C ILE A 403 -19.14 -21.55 4.87
N GLU A 404 -18.13 -21.46 5.73
CA GLU A 404 -18.26 -20.80 7.03
C GLU A 404 -17.71 -19.38 6.94
N LEU A 405 -18.49 -18.42 7.42
CA LEU A 405 -18.07 -17.05 7.59
C LEU A 405 -17.67 -16.82 9.05
N ALA A 406 -16.69 -15.95 9.23
CA ALA A 406 -16.31 -15.40 10.52
C ALA A 406 -16.16 -13.88 10.40
N LEU A 407 -16.29 -13.15 11.50
CA LEU A 407 -15.85 -11.75 11.53
C LEU A 407 -14.35 -11.66 11.23
N SER A 408 -13.97 -10.58 10.55
CA SER A 408 -12.56 -10.26 10.41
C SER A 408 -11.94 -9.99 11.78
N PRO A 409 -10.76 -10.54 12.09
CA PRO A 409 -10.08 -10.30 13.36
C PRO A 409 -9.67 -8.83 13.57
N THR A 410 -9.81 -7.98 12.55
CA THR A 410 -9.57 -6.53 12.68
C THR A 410 -10.74 -5.73 13.22
N VAL A 411 -11.94 -6.32 13.26
CA VAL A 411 -13.12 -5.69 13.85
C VAL A 411 -12.90 -5.62 15.36
N MET A 412 -12.87 -4.40 15.89
CA MET A 412 -12.68 -4.13 17.32
C MET A 412 -14.01 -4.01 18.06
N ALA A 413 -14.99 -3.37 17.43
CA ALA A 413 -16.29 -3.12 18.03
C ALA A 413 -17.36 -2.93 16.95
N MET A 414 -18.60 -3.29 17.29
CA MET A 414 -19.78 -3.00 16.50
C MET A 414 -20.83 -2.33 17.39
N GLN A 415 -21.42 -1.23 16.93
CA GLN A 415 -22.37 -0.44 17.70
C GLN A 415 -23.55 -0.01 16.83
N HIS A 416 -24.77 -0.24 17.32
CA HIS A 416 -25.97 0.30 16.67
C HIS A 416 -26.08 1.80 16.91
N THR A 417 -26.38 2.54 15.84
CA THR A 417 -26.62 3.98 15.80
C THR A 417 -27.88 4.26 15.00
N ASP A 418 -28.39 5.50 15.06
CA ASP A 418 -29.55 5.91 14.25
C ASP A 418 -29.27 5.79 12.73
N ALA A 419 -28.00 5.85 12.32
CA ALA A 419 -27.58 5.72 10.94
C ALA A 419 -27.34 4.26 10.48
N GLY A 420 -27.44 3.28 11.39
CA GLY A 420 -27.17 1.86 11.11
C GLY A 420 -26.15 1.24 12.06
N LEU A 421 -25.49 0.15 11.63
CA LEU A 421 -24.46 -0.52 12.40
C LEU A 421 -23.09 0.10 12.11
N GLN A 422 -22.51 0.78 13.09
CA GLN A 422 -21.14 1.30 13.01
C GLN A 422 -20.15 0.19 13.38
N VAL A 423 -19.21 -0.11 12.47
CA VAL A 423 -18.15 -1.09 12.69
C VAL A 423 -16.82 -0.35 12.80
N THR A 424 -16.14 -0.56 13.93
CA THR A 424 -14.83 0.03 14.21
C THR A 424 -13.74 -1.02 14.03
N PHE A 425 -12.71 -0.65 13.28
CA PHE A 425 -11.56 -1.49 12.98
C PHE A 425 -10.31 -0.98 13.72
N ASN A 426 -9.30 -1.84 13.82
CA ASN A 426 -7.95 -1.44 14.27
C ASN A 426 -7.32 -0.35 13.40
N ARG A 427 -7.72 -0.25 12.12
CA ARG A 427 -7.31 0.78 11.18
C ARG A 427 -8.51 1.68 10.90
N SER A 428 -8.49 2.89 11.44
CA SER A 428 -9.65 3.80 11.44
C SER A 428 -10.20 4.16 10.06
N PHE A 429 -9.39 4.14 9.00
CA PHE A 429 -9.87 4.41 7.64
C PHE A 429 -10.74 3.27 7.07
N LEU A 430 -10.73 2.09 7.69
CA LEU A 430 -11.65 0.98 7.38
C LEU A 430 -12.96 1.10 8.16
N ASN A 431 -13.12 2.09 9.06
CA ASN A 431 -14.36 2.27 9.79
C ASN A 431 -15.50 2.55 8.81
N HIS A 432 -16.60 1.83 8.97
CA HIS A 432 -17.75 1.91 8.08
C HIS A 432 -19.05 1.87 8.88
N THR A 433 -20.07 2.56 8.35
CA THR A 433 -21.45 2.45 8.83
C THR A 433 -22.26 1.67 7.81
N PHE A 434 -22.87 0.58 8.26
CA PHE A 434 -23.70 -0.30 7.45
C PHE A 434 -25.17 0.10 7.62
N SER A 435 -25.87 0.34 6.53
CA SER A 435 -27.29 0.70 6.51
C SER A 435 -28.18 -0.35 5.84
N ASN A 436 -27.60 -1.33 5.14
CA ASN A 436 -28.34 -2.42 4.51
C ASN A 436 -28.75 -3.47 5.56
N ALA A 437 -30.03 -3.84 5.59
CA ALA A 437 -30.59 -4.73 6.61
C ALA A 437 -29.99 -6.16 6.56
N ASP A 438 -29.73 -6.68 5.36
CA ASP A 438 -29.15 -8.03 5.18
C ASP A 438 -27.68 -8.06 5.63
N GLU A 439 -26.92 -7.01 5.29
CA GLU A 439 -25.54 -6.84 5.78
C GLU A 439 -25.50 -6.77 7.32
N ILE A 440 -26.36 -5.96 7.93
CA ILE A 440 -26.44 -5.82 9.38
C ILE A 440 -26.83 -7.14 10.04
N ALA A 441 -27.82 -7.85 9.50
CA ALA A 441 -28.29 -9.14 10.04
C ALA A 441 -27.17 -10.19 10.07
N ILE A 442 -26.38 -10.28 8.99
CA ILE A 442 -25.23 -11.18 8.92
C ILE A 442 -24.18 -10.80 9.97
N LEU A 443 -23.85 -9.51 10.09
CA LEU A 443 -22.84 -9.03 11.04
C LEU A 443 -23.23 -9.26 12.49
N VAL A 444 -24.49 -9.02 12.86
CA VAL A 444 -25.00 -9.27 14.21
C VAL A 444 -24.95 -10.77 14.57
N GLN A 445 -25.25 -11.66 13.61
CA GLN A 445 -25.10 -13.11 13.84
C GLN A 445 -23.63 -13.50 14.01
N LEU A 446 -22.75 -12.94 13.17
CA LEU A 446 -21.31 -13.20 13.20
C LEU A 446 -20.62 -12.69 14.48
N ASP A 447 -21.18 -11.67 15.14
CA ASP A 447 -20.71 -11.19 16.45
C ASP A 447 -20.85 -12.25 17.56
N GLN A 448 -21.83 -13.14 17.41
CA GLN A 448 -22.15 -14.17 18.39
C GLN A 448 -21.41 -15.49 18.09
N SER A 449 -21.31 -15.87 16.82
CA SER A 449 -20.68 -17.12 16.39
C SER A 449 -20.41 -17.13 14.88
N ASN A 450 -19.53 -18.02 14.43
CA ASN A 450 -19.38 -18.29 13.00
C ASN A 450 -20.70 -18.80 12.41
N ILE A 451 -21.02 -18.38 11.20
CA ILE A 451 -22.25 -18.81 10.51
C ILE A 451 -21.94 -19.64 9.27
N ALA A 452 -22.75 -20.65 9.01
CA ALA A 452 -22.74 -21.34 7.73
C ALA A 452 -23.47 -20.46 6.69
N LEU A 453 -22.87 -20.32 5.51
CA LEU A 453 -23.43 -19.53 4.42
C LEU A 453 -24.66 -20.23 3.84
N THR A 454 -25.78 -19.51 3.81
CA THR A 454 -27.02 -19.95 3.16
C THR A 454 -27.25 -19.13 1.89
N ALA A 455 -28.19 -19.56 1.05
CA ALA A 455 -28.54 -18.83 -0.18
C ALA A 455 -28.99 -17.37 0.09
N SER A 456 -29.63 -17.11 1.23
CA SER A 456 -30.06 -15.76 1.63
C SER A 456 -28.88 -14.84 1.95
N HIS A 457 -27.73 -15.37 2.36
CA HIS A 457 -26.53 -14.58 2.66
C HIS A 457 -25.71 -14.21 1.43
N LEU A 458 -25.88 -14.94 0.31
CA LEU A 458 -25.03 -14.79 -0.87
C LEU A 458 -25.09 -13.39 -1.47
N ALA A 459 -26.26 -12.74 -1.46
CA ALA A 459 -26.44 -11.41 -2.08
C ALA A 459 -25.62 -10.32 -1.38
N ALA A 460 -25.50 -10.36 -0.05
CA ALA A 460 -24.76 -9.37 0.73
C ALA A 460 -23.26 -9.71 0.86
N LEU A 461 -22.87 -10.96 0.63
CA LEU A 461 -21.52 -11.44 0.88
C LEU A 461 -20.43 -10.68 0.09
N PRO A 462 -20.55 -10.41 -1.22
CA PRO A 462 -19.53 -9.67 -1.95
C PRO A 462 -19.23 -8.31 -1.35
N THR A 463 -20.27 -7.57 -0.94
CA THR A 463 -20.11 -6.25 -0.30
C THR A 463 -19.47 -6.36 1.07
N LEU A 464 -19.85 -7.35 1.88
CA LEU A 464 -19.23 -7.60 3.19
C LEU A 464 -17.75 -7.99 3.06
N LEU A 465 -17.40 -8.80 2.06
CA LEU A 465 -16.02 -9.13 1.73
C LEU A 465 -15.27 -7.88 1.27
N GLN A 466 -15.87 -7.06 0.37
CA GLN A 466 -15.27 -5.80 -0.15
C GLN A 466 -14.93 -4.84 0.98
N LYS A 467 -15.85 -4.68 1.93
CA LYS A 467 -15.68 -3.87 3.14
C LYS A 467 -14.78 -4.54 4.20
N ARG A 468 -14.22 -5.72 3.94
CA ARG A 468 -13.26 -6.44 4.80
C ARG A 468 -13.78 -6.76 6.20
N VAL A 469 -15.09 -6.78 6.40
CA VAL A 469 -15.71 -6.99 7.73
C VAL A 469 -15.89 -8.48 8.04
N VAL A 470 -15.99 -9.32 7.01
CA VAL A 470 -16.05 -10.78 7.14
C VAL A 470 -14.86 -11.44 6.46
N ARG A 471 -14.53 -12.66 6.91
CA ARG A 471 -13.59 -13.55 6.26
C ARG A 471 -14.20 -14.93 6.06
N ILE A 472 -13.71 -15.63 5.06
CA ILE A 472 -14.07 -17.02 4.81
C ILE A 472 -13.15 -17.91 5.64
N ASN A 473 -13.72 -18.87 6.36
CA ASN A 473 -12.94 -19.88 7.04
C ASN A 473 -12.44 -20.92 6.03
N LEU A 474 -11.22 -20.68 5.53
CA LEU A 474 -10.57 -21.50 4.53
C LEU A 474 -9.92 -22.77 5.10
N THR A 475 -9.80 -22.90 6.43
CA THR A 475 -9.26 -24.11 7.05
C THR A 475 -10.24 -25.27 6.88
N THR A 476 -9.70 -26.46 6.63
CA THR A 476 -10.44 -27.72 6.65
C THR A 476 -10.66 -28.12 8.12
N SER A 477 -11.91 -28.27 8.53
CA SER A 477 -12.26 -29.05 9.72
C SER A 477 -11.99 -30.53 9.51
#